data_AF-A0A7S2NMN1-F1
#
_entry.id   AF-A0A7S2NMN1-F1
#
_cell.length_a   1.000
_cell.length_b   1.000
_cell.length_c   1.000
_cell.angle_alpha   90.00
_cell.angle_beta   90.00
_cell.angle_gamma   90.00
#
_symmetry.space_group_name_H-M   'P 1'
#
loop_
_entity.id
_entity.type
_entity.pdbx_description
1 polymer ?
#
loop_
_entity_poly.entity_id
_entity_poly.type
_entity_poly.pdbx_seq_one_letter_code
_entity_poly.pdbx_strand_id
1 'polypeptide(L)'
;FADGGLQANLLDHLRRLGEDRSVDLEAPTTIEVDTGVATASGPPSNPESCAECQTPTPFVFELLQCRLCESCERTHPSKYGVVDMATARHVYGLTPQDLAALRSVGGRRHGTPQVFLRSDVEDCLPQMSVQSRRRMAAAEWRANSFRPDARNGTKTHKWKEWNTHTYQMQRSLGKQHTTEDRGSECVELSGLVYVGLDE
;
A
#
# COMPACT_ATOMS: atom_id res chain seq x y z
N PHE A 1 54.35 -1.56 3.53
CA PHE A 1 54.23 -3.02 3.68
C PHE A 1 53.11 -3.30 4.66
N ALA A 2 52.23 -4.24 4.32
CA ALA A 2 51.07 -4.77 5.06
C ALA A 2 49.77 -3.94 5.00
N ASP A 3 49.03 -4.06 3.89
CA ASP A 3 47.58 -3.77 3.84
C ASP A 3 46.89 -4.73 2.84
N GLY A 4 47.03 -6.04 3.09
CA GLY A 4 46.62 -7.10 2.16
C GLY A 4 45.73 -8.18 2.79
N GLY A 5 45.09 -7.91 3.93
CA GLY A 5 44.38 -8.92 4.73
C GLY A 5 42.85 -8.90 4.64
N LEU A 6 42.23 -7.85 4.12
CA LEU A 6 40.78 -7.62 4.26
C LEU A 6 39.92 -8.10 3.08
N GLN A 7 40.50 -8.42 1.92
CA GLN A 7 39.71 -8.90 0.76
C GLN A 7 39.45 -10.42 0.75
N ALA A 8 40.27 -11.22 1.44
CA ALA A 8 40.13 -12.68 1.40
C ALA A 8 38.89 -13.20 2.16
N ASN A 9 38.47 -12.51 3.23
CA ASN A 9 37.32 -12.95 4.04
C ASN A 9 35.96 -12.66 3.41
N LEU A 10 35.85 -11.69 2.49
CA LEU A 10 34.57 -11.35 1.85
C LEU A 10 34.17 -12.36 0.78
N LEU A 11 35.16 -12.88 0.03
CA LEU A 11 34.94 -13.89 -1.01
C LEU A 11 34.58 -15.26 -0.41
N ASP A 12 35.13 -15.63 0.75
CA ASP A 12 34.79 -16.89 1.43
C ASP A 12 33.37 -16.86 2.02
N HIS A 13 32.90 -15.68 2.45
CA HIS A 13 31.54 -15.50 2.95
C HIS A 13 30.48 -15.57 1.84
N LEU A 14 30.80 -15.07 0.64
CA LEU A 14 29.91 -15.19 -0.53
C LEU A 14 29.83 -16.63 -1.06
N ARG A 15 30.89 -17.43 -0.90
CA ARG A 15 30.88 -18.84 -1.32
C ARG A 15 29.99 -19.71 -0.43
N ARG A 16 29.96 -19.43 0.88
CA ARG A 16 29.08 -20.15 1.84
C ARG A 16 27.58 -19.88 1.68
N LEU A 17 27.18 -18.86 0.94
CA LEU A 17 25.77 -18.56 0.66
C LEU A 17 25.25 -19.27 -0.62
N GLY A 18 26.11 -20.00 -1.33
CA GLY A 18 25.79 -20.63 -2.62
C GLY A 18 25.55 -22.14 -2.59
N GLU A 19 25.76 -22.83 -1.46
CA GLU A 19 25.64 -24.28 -1.37
C GLU A 19 24.41 -24.70 -0.54
N ASP A 20 23.52 -25.44 -1.22
CA ASP A 20 22.61 -26.45 -0.70
C ASP A 20 21.39 -26.02 0.14
N ARG A 21 20.34 -25.62 -0.58
CA ARG A 21 18.97 -26.09 -0.30
C ARG A 21 18.29 -26.48 -1.60
N SER A 22 18.62 -27.69 -2.09
CA SER A 22 17.71 -28.45 -2.93
C SER A 22 16.48 -28.79 -2.09
N VAL A 23 15.45 -27.94 -2.19
CA VAL A 23 14.15 -28.25 -1.61
C VAL A 23 13.50 -29.22 -2.59
N ASP A 24 13.34 -30.47 -2.17
CA ASP A 24 12.55 -31.45 -2.93
C ASP A 24 11.18 -30.85 -3.22
N LEU A 25 10.94 -30.51 -4.50
CA LEU A 25 9.62 -30.18 -5.01
C LEU A 25 8.80 -31.48 -4.99
N GLU A 26 8.08 -31.72 -3.89
CA GLU A 26 6.98 -32.66 -3.90
C GLU A 26 5.94 -32.17 -4.93
N ALA A 27 5.60 -33.06 -5.85
CA ALA A 27 4.65 -32.79 -6.92
C ALA A 27 3.31 -32.32 -6.31
N PRO A 28 2.74 -31.20 -6.77
CA PRO A 28 1.48 -30.71 -6.27
C PRO A 28 0.39 -31.74 -6.58
N THR A 29 -0.14 -32.36 -5.53
CA THR A 29 -1.39 -33.12 -5.58
C THR A 29 -2.47 -32.19 -6.11
N THR A 30 -2.98 -32.50 -7.30
CA THR A 30 -4.17 -31.90 -7.91
C THR A 30 -5.36 -32.10 -6.99
N ILE A 31 -5.67 -31.08 -6.19
CA ILE A 31 -6.94 -30.98 -5.48
C ILE A 31 -7.94 -30.46 -6.53
N GLU A 32 -8.78 -31.35 -7.04
CA GLU A 32 -9.95 -30.97 -7.83
C GLU A 32 -10.92 -30.23 -6.90
N VAL A 33 -10.74 -28.91 -6.80
CA VAL A 33 -11.72 -28.03 -6.15
C VAL A 33 -12.86 -27.88 -7.14
N ASP A 34 -13.90 -28.67 -6.91
CA ASP A 34 -15.19 -28.57 -7.59
C ASP A 34 -15.78 -27.19 -7.29
N THR A 35 -15.40 -26.22 -8.11
CA THR A 35 -15.85 -24.84 -8.00
C THR A 35 -17.22 -24.83 -8.64
N GLY A 36 -18.23 -25.21 -7.87
CA GLY A 36 -19.63 -25.01 -8.23
C GLY A 36 -19.89 -23.53 -8.43
N VAL A 37 -19.57 -23.02 -9.62
CA VAL A 37 -19.92 -21.69 -10.10
C VAL A 37 -21.43 -21.71 -10.22
N ALA A 38 -22.10 -21.30 -9.14
CA ALA A 38 -23.48 -20.89 -9.17
C ALA A 38 -23.54 -19.66 -10.09
N THR A 39 -23.71 -19.91 -11.39
CA THR A 39 -24.25 -18.93 -12.34
C THR A 39 -25.65 -18.59 -11.84
N ALA A 40 -25.72 -17.66 -10.88
CA ALA A 40 -26.91 -16.94 -10.54
C ALA A 40 -27.26 -16.08 -11.76
N SER A 41 -27.90 -16.71 -12.75
CA SER A 41 -28.57 -16.05 -13.86
C SER A 41 -29.77 -15.31 -13.28
N GLY A 42 -29.48 -14.17 -12.64
CA GLY A 42 -30.51 -13.21 -12.28
C GLY A 42 -31.26 -12.74 -13.53
N PRO A 43 -32.52 -12.30 -13.38
CA PRO A 43 -33.29 -11.76 -14.50
C PRO A 43 -32.49 -10.67 -15.22
N PRO A 44 -32.60 -10.56 -16.56
CA PRO A 44 -31.85 -9.56 -17.32
C PRO A 44 -32.23 -8.18 -16.82
N SER A 45 -31.33 -7.56 -16.05
CA SER A 45 -31.46 -6.19 -15.57
C SER A 45 -31.69 -5.28 -16.77
N ASN A 46 -32.75 -4.45 -16.72
CA ASN A 46 -33.02 -3.49 -17.78
C ASN A 46 -31.73 -2.72 -18.11
N PRO A 47 -31.28 -2.71 -19.38
CA PRO A 47 -29.95 -2.21 -19.76
C PRO A 47 -29.78 -0.71 -19.56
N GLU A 48 -30.81 -0.02 -19.05
CA GLU A 48 -30.89 1.43 -18.82
C GLU A 48 -31.02 1.80 -17.32
N SER A 49 -30.88 0.83 -16.42
CA SER A 49 -31.03 1.03 -14.97
C SER A 49 -29.69 0.91 -14.22
N CYS A 50 -29.59 1.59 -13.08
CA CYS A 50 -28.47 1.49 -12.16
C CYS A 50 -28.32 0.05 -11.66
N ALA A 51 -27.10 -0.50 -11.69
CA ALA A 51 -26.81 -1.87 -11.28
C ALA A 51 -27.09 -2.15 -9.79
N GLU A 52 -27.11 -1.12 -8.95
CA GLU A 52 -27.33 -1.24 -7.49
C GLU A 52 -28.79 -0.99 -7.10
N CYS A 53 -29.34 0.18 -7.45
CA CYS A 53 -30.68 0.59 -7.00
C CYS A 53 -31.79 0.41 -8.05
N GLN A 54 -31.45 -0.04 -9.27
CA GLN A 54 -32.38 -0.23 -10.40
C GLN A 54 -33.11 1.05 -10.88
N THR A 55 -32.76 2.22 -10.35
CA THR A 55 -33.26 3.50 -10.86
C THR A 55 -32.73 3.76 -12.28
N PRO A 56 -33.56 4.22 -13.24
CA PRO A 56 -33.10 4.59 -14.58
C PRO A 56 -31.96 5.61 -14.53
N THR A 57 -30.90 5.38 -15.29
CA THR A 57 -29.76 6.30 -15.31
C THR A 57 -29.05 6.33 -16.66
N PRO A 58 -28.74 7.52 -17.20
CA PRO A 58 -27.99 7.63 -18.44
C PRO A 58 -26.50 7.35 -18.25
N PHE A 59 -26.01 7.37 -17.01
CA PHE A 59 -24.58 7.31 -16.70
C PHE A 59 -24.02 5.90 -16.82
N VAL A 60 -22.92 5.77 -17.58
CA VAL A 60 -22.17 4.52 -17.74
C VAL A 60 -20.85 4.66 -16.99
N PHE A 61 -20.62 3.78 -16.04
CA PHE A 61 -19.37 3.66 -15.31
C PHE A 61 -18.38 2.83 -16.15
N GLU A 62 -17.60 3.53 -16.97
CA GLU A 62 -16.74 2.93 -18.01
C GLU A 62 -15.77 1.86 -17.49
N LEU A 63 -15.26 2.00 -16.26
CA LEU A 63 -14.34 1.02 -15.69
C LEU A 63 -15.00 -0.36 -15.51
N LEU A 64 -16.28 -0.44 -15.16
CA LEU A 64 -16.98 -1.71 -14.98
C LEU A 64 -17.97 -2.02 -16.11
N GLN A 65 -18.09 -1.13 -17.10
CA GLN A 65 -19.02 -1.25 -18.23
C GLN A 65 -20.46 -1.48 -17.76
N CYS A 66 -20.84 -0.85 -16.65
CA CYS A 66 -22.19 -0.95 -16.08
C CYS A 66 -22.80 0.44 -15.91
N ARG A 67 -24.12 0.51 -15.76
CA ARG A 67 -24.80 1.76 -15.44
C ARG A 67 -24.84 1.96 -13.94
N LEU A 68 -24.47 3.14 -13.49
CA LEU A 68 -24.40 3.47 -12.07
C LEU A 68 -24.84 4.92 -11.88
N CYS A 69 -25.79 5.15 -10.97
CA CYS A 69 -26.15 6.51 -10.61
C CYS A 69 -25.14 7.09 -9.61
N GLU A 70 -24.99 8.43 -9.61
CA GLU A 70 -24.04 9.14 -8.75
C GLU A 70 -24.23 8.79 -7.26
N SER A 71 -25.47 8.61 -6.81
CA SER A 71 -25.76 8.24 -5.41
C SER A 71 -25.11 6.90 -5.04
N CYS A 72 -25.25 5.87 -5.86
CA CYS A 72 -24.70 4.54 -5.56
C CYS A 72 -23.17 4.53 -5.67
N GLU A 73 -22.60 5.28 -6.61
CA GLU A 73 -21.15 5.49 -6.70
C GLU A 73 -20.59 6.05 -5.39
N ARG A 74 -21.24 7.09 -4.84
CA ARG A 74 -20.81 7.76 -3.60
C ARG A 74 -21.07 6.92 -2.35
N THR A 75 -22.13 6.13 -2.33
CA THR A 75 -22.46 5.26 -1.17
C THR A 75 -21.53 4.04 -1.06
N HIS A 76 -20.95 3.57 -2.17
CA HIS A 76 -20.08 2.38 -2.19
C HIS A 76 -18.67 2.70 -2.69
N PRO A 77 -17.90 3.55 -1.99
CA PRO A 77 -16.57 3.98 -2.44
C PRO A 77 -15.54 2.85 -2.43
N SER A 78 -15.76 1.75 -1.71
CA SER A 78 -14.90 0.56 -1.76
C SER A 78 -15.02 -0.19 -3.08
N LYS A 79 -16.19 -0.17 -3.72
CA LYS A 79 -16.47 -0.89 -4.97
C LYS A 79 -16.29 -0.02 -6.21
N TYR A 80 -16.68 1.26 -6.12
CA TYR A 80 -16.70 2.19 -7.25
C TYR A 80 -15.72 3.34 -7.12
N GLY A 81 -14.98 3.43 -6.00
CA GLY A 81 -13.98 4.46 -5.82
C GLY A 81 -12.93 4.38 -6.92
N VAL A 82 -12.53 5.54 -7.43
CA VAL A 82 -11.47 5.66 -8.43
C VAL A 82 -10.25 6.35 -7.84
N VAL A 83 -9.08 6.01 -8.36
CA VAL A 83 -7.79 6.57 -7.94
C VAL A 83 -7.04 7.04 -9.17
N ASP A 84 -6.51 8.25 -9.14
CA ASP A 84 -5.66 8.75 -10.23
C ASP A 84 -4.27 8.10 -10.23
N MET A 85 -3.57 8.18 -11.36
CA MET A 85 -2.24 7.61 -11.53
C MET A 85 -1.20 8.13 -10.51
N ALA A 86 -1.25 9.41 -10.13
CA ALA A 86 -0.30 9.96 -9.18
C ALA A 86 -0.54 9.39 -7.78
N THR A 87 -1.80 9.33 -7.35
CA THR A 87 -2.21 8.73 -6.08
C THR A 87 -1.88 7.25 -6.02
N ALA A 88 -2.15 6.47 -7.08
CA ALA A 88 -1.80 5.05 -7.16
C ALA A 88 -0.27 4.81 -7.01
N ARG A 89 0.56 5.72 -7.50
CA ARG A 89 2.03 5.62 -7.36
C ARG A 89 2.53 6.08 -6.00
N HIS A 90 2.00 7.18 -5.49
CA HIS A 90 2.51 7.80 -4.27
C HIS A 90 1.96 7.15 -3.00
N VAL A 91 0.66 6.84 -2.98
CA VAL A 91 -0.02 6.28 -1.81
C VAL A 91 0.06 4.77 -1.81
N TYR A 92 -0.20 4.14 -2.95
CA TYR A 92 -0.22 2.67 -3.06
C TYR A 92 1.13 2.08 -3.48
N GLY A 93 2.12 2.91 -3.83
CA GLY A 93 3.46 2.44 -4.16
C GLY A 93 3.55 1.59 -5.42
N LEU A 94 2.52 1.59 -6.28
CA LEU A 94 2.48 0.78 -7.48
C LEU A 94 3.49 1.29 -8.53
N THR A 95 4.18 0.36 -9.18
CA THR A 95 5.10 0.68 -10.27
C THR A 95 4.32 0.95 -11.57
N PRO A 96 4.93 1.64 -12.55
CA PRO A 96 4.29 1.81 -13.86
C PRO A 96 3.96 0.48 -14.56
N GLN A 97 4.67 -0.60 -14.23
CA GLN A 97 4.41 -1.93 -14.77
C GLN A 97 3.15 -2.55 -14.16
N ASP A 98 2.97 -2.42 -12.85
CA ASP A 98 1.76 -2.90 -12.15
C ASP A 98 0.52 -2.16 -12.69
N LEU A 99 0.62 -0.84 -12.81
CA LEU A 99 -0.46 -0.01 -13.35
C LEU A 99 -0.79 -0.30 -14.82
N ALA A 100 0.17 -0.80 -15.60
CA ALA A 100 -0.08 -1.18 -16.99
C ALA A 100 -0.91 -2.46 -17.13
N ALA A 101 -0.96 -3.29 -16.09
CA ALA A 101 -1.80 -4.49 -16.04
C ALA A 101 -3.24 -4.18 -15.59
N LEU A 102 -3.45 -3.04 -14.92
CA LEU A 102 -4.75 -2.64 -14.39
C LEU A 102 -5.66 -2.04 -15.46
N ARG A 103 -6.97 -2.23 -15.27
CA ARG A 103 -7.98 -1.54 -16.08
C ARG A 103 -7.97 -0.05 -15.74
N SER A 104 -7.93 0.79 -16.77
CA SER A 104 -7.90 2.24 -16.60
C SER A 104 -8.78 2.94 -17.61
N VAL A 105 -9.32 4.09 -17.23
CA VAL A 105 -10.06 5.01 -18.11
C VAL A 105 -9.31 6.34 -18.21
N GLY A 106 -9.42 7.00 -19.35
CA GLY A 106 -8.67 8.20 -19.68
C GLY A 106 -7.25 7.93 -20.18
N GLY A 107 -6.42 8.98 -20.25
CA GLY A 107 -5.00 8.85 -20.56
C GLY A 107 -4.57 9.22 -21.99
N ARG A 108 -3.28 9.59 -22.05
CA ARG A 108 -2.35 10.07 -23.11
C ARG A 108 -2.84 10.89 -24.31
N ARG A 109 -4.06 10.74 -24.83
CA ARG A 109 -4.48 11.45 -26.05
C ARG A 109 -5.28 12.73 -25.80
N HIS A 110 -5.90 12.87 -24.63
CA HIS A 110 -6.87 13.95 -24.38
C HIS A 110 -6.57 14.82 -23.16
N GLY A 111 -5.37 14.70 -22.56
CA GLY A 111 -5.02 15.45 -21.35
C GLY A 111 -5.87 15.10 -20.12
N THR A 112 -6.78 14.14 -20.22
CA THR A 112 -7.55 13.63 -19.08
C THR A 112 -6.65 12.80 -18.18
N PRO A 113 -6.75 12.96 -16.85
CA PRO A 113 -6.01 12.14 -15.92
C PRO A 113 -6.41 10.67 -16.10
N GLN A 114 -5.43 9.79 -16.10
CA GLN A 114 -5.68 8.35 -16.12
C GLN A 114 -6.12 7.92 -14.72
N VAL A 115 -7.27 7.24 -14.64
CA VAL A 115 -7.87 6.76 -13.39
C VAL A 115 -8.06 5.26 -13.42
N PHE A 116 -7.98 4.65 -12.24
CA PHE A 116 -8.05 3.21 -12.00
C PHE A 116 -9.12 2.93 -10.95
N LEU A 117 -9.68 1.72 -10.95
CA LEU A 117 -10.59 1.29 -9.88
C LEU A 117 -9.79 1.07 -8.59
N ARG A 118 -10.29 1.59 -7.47
CA ARG A 118 -9.62 1.48 -6.17
C ARG A 118 -9.45 0.04 -5.72
N SER A 119 -10.48 -0.80 -5.89
CA SER A 119 -10.41 -2.22 -5.56
C SER A 119 -9.29 -2.92 -6.33
N ASP A 120 -9.18 -2.65 -7.63
CA ASP A 120 -8.14 -3.26 -8.47
C ASP A 120 -6.75 -2.81 -8.04
N VAL A 121 -6.59 -1.54 -7.67
CA VAL A 121 -5.33 -1.00 -7.11
C VAL A 121 -4.98 -1.69 -5.78
N GLU A 122 -5.96 -1.88 -4.90
CA GLU A 122 -5.79 -2.56 -3.62
C GLU A 122 -5.47 -4.06 -3.79
N ASP A 123 -6.09 -4.73 -4.77
CA ASP A 123 -5.82 -6.14 -5.10
C ASP A 123 -4.44 -6.32 -5.77
N CYS A 124 -3.99 -5.31 -6.52
CA CYS A 124 -2.65 -5.29 -7.11
C CYS A 124 -1.55 -5.02 -6.11
N LEU A 125 -1.85 -4.56 -4.90
CA LEU A 125 -0.85 -4.47 -3.83
C LEU A 125 -0.38 -5.89 -3.53
N PRO A 126 0.87 -6.26 -3.84
CA PRO A 126 1.35 -7.63 -3.70
C PRO A 126 1.44 -7.97 -2.22
N GLN A 127 0.35 -8.40 -1.56
CA GLN A 127 0.16 -8.51 -0.10
C GLN A 127 1.31 -7.83 0.64
N MET A 128 1.44 -6.50 0.49
CA MET A 128 2.75 -5.87 0.69
C MET A 128 3.23 -6.26 2.06
N SER A 129 4.28 -7.08 2.08
CA SER A 129 4.73 -7.70 3.31
C SER A 129 4.91 -6.57 4.32
N VAL A 130 4.62 -6.81 5.59
CA VAL A 130 4.81 -5.80 6.64
C VAL A 130 6.22 -5.17 6.53
N GLN A 131 7.19 -5.93 6.03
CA GLN A 131 8.53 -5.45 5.69
C GLN A 131 8.58 -4.44 4.53
N SER A 132 7.87 -4.66 3.42
CA SER A 132 7.79 -3.70 2.31
C SER A 132 7.15 -2.39 2.74
N ARG A 133 6.05 -2.45 3.51
CA ARG A 133 5.43 -1.25 4.12
C ARG A 133 6.39 -0.52 5.06
N ARG A 134 7.09 -1.25 5.94
CA ARG A 134 8.15 -0.67 6.80
C ARG A 134 9.28 -0.04 6.00
N ARG A 135 9.70 -0.63 4.88
CA ARG A 135 10.77 -0.07 4.03
C ARG A 135 10.36 1.23 3.37
N MET A 136 9.13 1.32 2.87
CA MET A 136 8.60 2.56 2.28
C MET A 136 8.47 3.66 3.33
N ALA A 137 7.85 3.37 4.48
CA ALA A 137 7.75 4.31 5.58
C ALA A 137 9.14 4.78 6.06
N ALA A 138 10.12 3.88 6.15
CA ALA A 138 11.49 4.24 6.51
C ALA A 138 12.18 5.08 5.42
N ALA A 139 11.90 4.84 4.14
CA ALA A 139 12.44 5.63 3.04
C ALA A 139 11.87 7.05 3.02
N GLU A 140 10.56 7.18 3.19
CA GLU A 140 9.89 8.48 3.36
C GLU A 140 10.41 9.21 4.59
N TRP A 141 10.50 8.52 5.72
CA TRP A 141 11.08 9.08 6.94
C TRP A 141 12.50 9.62 6.71
N ARG A 142 13.37 8.89 5.99
CA ARG A 142 14.71 9.36 5.63
C ARG A 142 14.66 10.57 4.69
N ALA A 143 13.80 10.54 3.68
CA ALA A 143 13.67 11.65 2.73
C ALA A 143 13.21 12.95 3.41
N ASN A 144 12.36 12.85 4.42
CA ASN A 144 11.79 14.01 5.11
C ASN A 144 12.66 14.47 6.31
N SER A 145 13.34 13.55 7.00
CA SER A 145 14.12 13.88 8.20
C SER A 145 15.45 14.57 7.91
N PHE A 146 16.03 14.35 6.73
CA PHE A 146 17.39 14.81 6.42
C PHE A 146 17.47 15.90 5.34
N ARG A 147 16.34 16.48 4.91
CA ARG A 147 16.40 17.59 3.96
C ARG A 147 17.03 18.82 4.62
N PRO A 148 18.17 19.33 4.09
CA PRO A 148 18.73 20.58 4.56
C PRO A 148 17.76 21.72 4.24
N ASP A 149 17.53 22.60 5.20
CA ASP A 149 16.65 23.75 5.00
C ASP A 149 17.32 24.68 3.99
N ALA A 150 16.72 24.80 2.80
CA ALA A 150 17.33 25.50 1.66
C ALA A 150 17.58 26.98 1.95
N ARG A 151 16.92 27.55 2.96
CA ARG A 151 17.09 28.95 3.36
C ARG A 151 18.33 29.24 4.20
N ASN A 152 18.80 28.29 5.02
CA ASN A 152 19.77 28.61 6.08
C ASN A 152 21.06 27.78 6.07
N GLY A 153 21.21 26.76 5.21
CA GLY A 153 22.45 25.97 5.09
C GLY A 153 22.86 25.22 6.37
N THR A 154 22.12 25.35 7.47
CA THR A 154 22.33 24.67 8.73
C THR A 154 21.56 23.36 8.77
N LYS A 155 22.28 22.31 9.15
CA LYS A 155 21.81 20.92 9.13
C LYS A 155 20.65 20.72 10.11
N THR A 156 19.55 20.17 9.59
CA THR A 156 18.64 19.24 10.29
C THR A 156 18.10 19.68 11.67
N HIS A 157 17.53 20.89 11.78
CA HIS A 157 16.85 21.31 13.02
C HIS A 157 15.56 20.52 13.30
N LYS A 158 14.80 20.18 12.24
CA LYS A 158 13.50 19.49 12.37
C LYS A 158 13.58 18.11 13.03
N TRP A 159 14.65 17.34 12.80
CA TRP A 159 14.81 16.03 13.44
C TRP A 159 14.93 16.15 14.95
N LYS A 160 15.63 17.17 15.44
CA LYS A 160 15.82 17.40 16.88
C LYS A 160 14.50 17.83 17.53
N GLU A 161 13.71 18.68 16.86
CA GLU A 161 12.38 19.10 17.33
C GLU A 161 11.38 17.95 17.36
N TRP A 162 11.35 17.12 16.31
CA TRP A 162 10.42 15.99 16.23
C TRP A 162 10.76 14.88 17.22
N ASN A 163 12.05 14.58 17.40
CA ASN A 163 12.48 13.67 18.46
C ASN A 163 12.23 14.25 19.84
N THR A 164 12.41 15.55 20.05
CA THR A 164 12.12 16.16 21.36
C THR A 164 10.64 16.05 21.69
N HIS A 165 9.75 16.31 20.73
CA HIS A 165 8.30 16.19 20.93
C HIS A 165 7.88 14.73 21.18
N THR A 166 8.34 13.80 20.34
CA THR A 166 8.00 12.36 20.49
C THR A 166 8.57 11.77 21.78
N TYR A 167 9.80 12.16 22.14
CA TYR A 167 10.43 11.78 23.42
C TYR A 167 9.71 12.39 24.63
N GLN A 168 9.28 13.66 24.54
CA GLN A 168 8.47 14.28 25.59
C GLN A 168 7.11 13.59 25.76
N MET A 169 6.48 13.18 24.65
CA MET A 169 5.21 12.43 24.68
C MET A 169 5.37 11.02 25.26
N GLN A 170 6.42 10.28 24.89
CA GLN A 170 6.70 8.98 25.50
C GLN A 170 7.01 9.11 27.00
N ARG A 171 7.69 10.19 27.40
CA ARG A 171 7.98 10.47 28.80
C ARG A 171 6.75 10.87 29.61
N SER A 172 5.75 11.53 29.00
CA SER A 172 4.48 11.83 29.68
C SER A 172 3.59 10.58 29.80
N LEU A 173 3.55 9.73 28.77
CA LEU A 173 2.83 8.46 28.80
C LEU A 173 3.45 7.45 29.79
N GLY A 174 4.78 7.35 29.81
CA GLY A 174 5.50 6.48 30.76
C GLY A 174 5.35 6.89 32.23
N LYS A 175 4.95 8.14 32.51
CA LYS A 175 4.67 8.60 33.89
C LYS A 175 3.29 8.20 34.40
N GLN A 176 2.38 7.75 33.53
CA GLN A 176 1.03 7.33 33.94
C GLN A 176 0.92 5.82 34.25
N HIS A 177 1.97 5.03 34.01
CA HIS A 177 1.92 3.57 34.09
C HIS A 177 2.85 2.97 35.17
N THR A 178 2.90 3.59 36.36
CA THR A 178 3.68 3.06 37.50
C THR A 178 2.85 2.95 38.77
N THR A 179 1.65 2.37 38.67
CA THR A 179 1.04 1.69 39.81
C THR A 179 0.26 0.51 39.25
N GLU A 180 0.84 -0.68 39.42
CA GLU A 180 0.18 -1.99 39.43
C GLU A 180 -0.64 -2.37 38.18
N ASP A 181 -0.12 -3.25 37.32
CA ASP A 181 -0.53 -4.66 37.30
C ASP A 181 0.18 -5.42 36.17
N ARG A 182 0.13 -6.73 36.31
CA ARG A 182 1.00 -7.80 35.83
C ARG A 182 0.54 -8.29 34.46
N GLY A 183 1.41 -8.26 33.45
CA GLY A 183 1.17 -8.92 32.16
C GLY A 183 1.84 -8.23 30.99
N SER A 184 3.02 -8.70 30.61
CA SER A 184 3.72 -8.28 29.39
C SER A 184 2.96 -8.77 28.16
N GLU A 185 2.08 -7.93 27.60
CA GLU A 185 1.66 -8.04 26.21
C GLU A 185 2.31 -6.92 25.39
N CYS A 186 2.91 -7.33 24.27
CA CYS A 186 3.57 -6.45 23.32
C CYS A 186 2.57 -5.39 22.82
N VAL A 187 2.85 -4.12 23.11
CA VAL A 187 2.11 -2.99 22.55
C VAL A 187 2.29 -2.99 21.03
N GLU A 188 1.24 -3.36 20.30
CA GLU A 188 1.15 -3.22 18.86
C GLU A 188 1.29 -1.74 18.46
N LEU A 189 2.36 -1.42 17.72
CA LEU A 189 2.64 -0.10 17.15
C LEU A 189 1.77 0.20 15.91
N SER A 190 0.50 -0.22 15.90
CA SER A 190 -0.40 -0.08 14.76
C SER A 190 -1.12 1.28 14.70
N GLY A 191 -0.95 2.15 15.71
CA GLY A 191 -1.71 3.40 15.86
C GLY A 191 -1.02 4.71 15.46
N LEU A 192 0.20 4.69 14.91
CA LEU A 192 1.03 5.90 14.76
C LEU A 192 1.13 6.50 13.35
N VAL A 193 0.12 6.29 12.50
CA VAL A 193 0.00 7.02 11.23
C VAL A 193 -1.41 7.62 11.12
N TYR A 194 -1.64 8.70 11.88
CA TYR A 194 -2.75 9.62 11.61
C TYR A 194 -2.19 10.74 10.73
N VAL A 195 -2.44 10.66 9.42
CA VAL A 195 -2.18 11.80 8.52
C VAL A 195 -3.47 12.61 8.52
N GLY A 196 -3.45 13.73 9.25
CA GLY A 196 -4.51 14.71 9.19
C GLY A 196 -4.64 15.23 7.76
N LEU A 197 -5.82 15.03 7.17
CA LEU A 197 -6.29 15.79 6.04
C LEU A 197 -7.02 17.00 6.63
N ASP A 198 -6.36 18.15 6.66
CA ASP A 198 -7.01 19.43 6.89
C ASP A 198 -7.73 19.88 5.60
N GLU A 199 -8.89 20.51 5.82
CA GLU A 199 -9.91 20.99 4.88
C GLU A 199 -9.43 22.04 3.85
#